data_AF-A0A9X0KU13-F1
#
_entry.id   AF-A0A9X0KU13-F1
#
_cell.length_a   1.000
_cell.length_b   1.000
_cell.length_c   1.000
_cell.angle_alpha   90.00
_cell.angle_beta   90.00
_cell.angle_gamma   90.00
#
_symmetry.space_group_name_H-M   'P 1'
#
loop_
_entity.id
_entity.type
_entity.pdbx_description
1 polymer ?
#
loop_
_entity_poly.entity_id
_entity_poly.type
_entity_poly.pdbx_seq_one_letter_code
_entity_poly.pdbx_strand_id
1 'polypeptide(L)' 'MAVPILDRSGRAVAALSVATISDRLGPDRLMTVVELLKREATAISARINPFDPSLRRPSQVFGQAD' A
#
# COMPACT_ATOMS: atom_id res chain seq x y z
N MET A 1 -5.93 -9.18 0.13
CA MET A 1 -6.61 -7.92 -0.26
C MET A 1 -5.63 -6.77 -0.11
N ALA A 2 -5.69 -5.75 -0.96
CA ALA A 2 -4.74 -4.64 -0.92
C ALA A 2 -5.38 -3.29 -1.31
N VAL A 3 -4.72 -2.21 -0.93
CA VAL A 3 -4.99 -0.83 -1.36
C VAL A 3 -3.69 -0.18 -1.87
N PRO A 4 -3.74 0.77 -2.81
CA PRO A 4 -2.54 1.46 -3.27
C PRO A 4 -2.06 2.46 -2.21
N ILE A 5 -0.74 2.64 -2.14
CA ILE A 5 -0.12 3.79 -1.48
C ILE A 5 0.24 4.78 -2.58
N LEU A 6 -0.29 6.01 -2.48
CA LEU A 6 -0.09 7.06 -3.47
C LEU A 6 1.01 8.03 -3.02
N ASP A 7 1.78 8.55 -3.96
CA ASP A 7 2.65 9.70 -3.72
C ASP A 7 1.88 11.04 -3.77
N ARG A 8 2.56 12.17 -3.55
CA ARG A 8 1.96 13.51 -3.58
C ARG A 8 1.39 13.92 -4.94
N SER A 9 1.78 13.24 -6.02
CA SER A 9 1.24 13.45 -7.37
C SER A 9 0.05 12.55 -7.68
N GLY A 10 -0.38 11.72 -6.72
CA GLY A 10 -1.47 10.76 -6.89
C GLY A 10 -1.04 9.48 -7.60
N ARG A 11 0.26 9.25 -7.80
CA ARG A 11 0.77 8.04 -8.46
C ARG A 11 0.91 6.91 -7.46
N ALA A 12 0.46 5.71 -7.83
CA ALA A 12 0.68 4.52 -7.02
C ALA A 12 2.17 4.14 -7.03
N VAL A 13 2.79 4.11 -5.84
CA VAL A 13 4.22 3.81 -5.67
C VAL A 13 4.46 2.50 -4.90
N ALA A 14 3.44 2.00 -4.19
CA ALA A 14 3.45 0.73 -3.49
C ALA A 14 2.01 0.23 -3.27
N ALA A 15 1.87 -0.96 -2.68
CA ALA A 15 0.59 -1.50 -2.24
C ALA A 15 0.68 -1.93 -0.77
N LEU A 16 -0.33 -1.56 0.03
CA LEU A 16 -0.50 -2.07 1.38
C LEU A 16 -1.51 -3.22 1.34
N SER A 17 -1.12 -4.39 1.84
CA SER A 17 -1.94 -5.59 1.78
C SER A 17 -2.05 -6.29 3.12
N VAL A 18 -3.17 -7.01 3.30
CA VAL A 18 -3.34 -7.98 4.38
C VAL A 18 -3.78 -9.31 3.77
N ALA A 19 -3.15 -10.38 4.24
CA ALA A 19 -3.45 -11.75 3.88
C ALA A 19 -4.00 -12.49 5.10
N THR A 20 -5.14 -13.15 4.92
CA THR A 20 -5.79 -13.98 5.92
C THR A 20 -6.67 -14.99 5.21
N ILE A 21 -7.14 -16.01 5.91
CA ILE A 21 -8.08 -16.99 5.37
C ILE A 21 -9.47 -16.37 5.20
N SER A 22 -10.19 -16.80 4.16
CA SER A 22 -11.48 -16.23 3.77
C SER A 22 -12.50 -16.22 4.91
N ASP A 23 -12.49 -17.25 5.75
CA ASP A 23 -13.40 -17.39 6.90
C ASP A 23 -13.22 -16.29 7.97
N ARG A 24 -12.00 -15.77 8.10
CA ARG A 24 -11.69 -14.65 9.01
C ARG A 24 -12.01 -13.29 8.39
N LEU A 25 -12.07 -13.19 7.07
CA LEU A 25 -12.38 -11.96 6.34
C LEU A 25 -13.72 -12.08 5.60
N GLY A 26 -14.75 -12.47 6.35
CA GLY A 26 -16.13 -12.50 5.84
C GLY A 26 -16.65 -11.11 5.43
N PRO A 27 -17.78 -11.06 4.69
CA PRO A 27 -18.32 -9.84 4.09
C PRO A 27 -18.55 -8.71 5.10
N ASP A 28 -18.99 -9.02 6.32
CA ASP A 28 -19.23 -8.03 7.38
C ASP A 28 -17.95 -7.34 7.86
N ARG A 29 -16.82 -8.03 7.81
CA ARG A 29 -15.51 -7.49 8.22
C ARG A 29 -14.75 -6.88 7.07
N LEU A 30 -15.04 -7.29 5.84
CA LEU A 30 -14.31 -6.89 4.64
C LEU A 30 -14.26 -5.36 4.51
N MET A 31 -15.41 -4.69 4.59
CA MET A 31 -15.49 -3.24 4.43
C MET A 31 -14.73 -2.51 5.54
N THR A 32 -14.81 -2.97 6.78
CA THR A 32 -14.05 -2.40 7.91
C THR A 32 -12.54 -2.51 7.66
N VAL A 33 -12.05 -3.67 7.20
CA VAL A 33 -10.63 -3.86 6.91
C VAL A 33 -10.18 -3.02 5.71
N VAL A 34 -11.01 -2.86 4.67
CA VAL A 34 -10.73 -1.94 3.55
C VAL A 34 -10.55 -0.52 4.05
N GLU A 35 -11.44 -0.03 4.90
CA GLU A 35 -11.35 1.34 5.45
C GLU A 35 -10.13 1.53 6.35
N LEU A 36 -9.77 0.53 7.16
CA LEU A 36 -8.54 0.55 7.94
C LEU A 36 -7.30 0.59 7.03
N LEU A 37 -7.25 -0.24 6.00
CA LEU A 37 -6.13 -0.24 5.04
C LEU A 37 -6.01 1.10 4.31
N LYS A 38 -7.12 1.72 3.89
CA LYS A 38 -7.09 3.04 3.24
C LYS A 38 -6.56 4.13 4.18
N ARG A 39 -7.00 4.14 5.44
CA ARG A 39 -6.51 5.08 6.47
C ARG A 39 -5.01 4.91 6.68
N GLU A 40 -4.55 3.67 6.82
CA GLU A 40 -3.13 3.38 7.00
C GLU A 40 -2.31 3.76 5.76
N ALA A 41 -2.78 3.43 4.55
CA ALA A 41 -2.12 3.82 3.31
C ALA A 41 -2.01 5.36 3.16
N THR A 42 -3.01 6.11 3.65
CA THR A 42 -2.98 7.58 3.68
C THR A 42 -1.94 8.09 4.68
N ALA A 43 -1.86 7.49 5.87
CA ALA A 43 -0.86 7.85 6.88
C ALA A 43 0.57 7.57 6.39
N ILE A 44 0.79 6.45 5.68
CA ILE A 44 2.06 6.13 5.05
C ILE A 44 2.38 7.14 3.93
N SER A 45 1.41 7.44 3.06
CA SER A 45 1.57 8.40 1.95
C SER A 45 2.08 9.77 2.43
N ALA A 46 1.57 10.27 3.57
CA ALA A 46 2.02 11.54 4.14
C ALA A 46 3.51 11.56 4.53
N ARG A 47 4.11 10.40 4.78
CA ARG A 47 5.50 10.23 5.22
C ARG A 47 6.45 9.91 4.07
N ILE A 48 5.94 9.68 2.85
CA ILE A 48 6.77 9.38 1.69
C ILE A 48 7.55 10.62 1.26
N ASN A 49 8.85 10.44 1.01
CA ASN A 49 9.70 11.48 0.44
C ASN A 49 9.34 11.68 -1.05
N PRO A 50 8.85 12.86 -1.48
CA PRO A 50 8.46 13.11 -2.86
C PRO A 50 9.65 13.11 -3.85
N PHE A 51 10.88 13.18 -3.34
CA PHE A 51 12.10 13.20 -4.15
C PHE A 51 12.88 11.89 -4.11
N ASP A 52 12.34 10.84 -3.48
CA ASP A 52 12.98 9.54 -3.46
C ASP A 52 13.07 8.97 -4.90
N PRO A 53 14.28 8.81 -5.46
CA PRO A 53 14.45 8.33 -6.82
C PRO A 53 14.05 6.85 -6.96
N SER A 54 14.09 6.07 -5.88
CA SER A 54 13.70 4.65 -5.90
C SER A 54 12.23 4.45 -6.24
N LEU A 55 11.37 5.40 -5.84
CA LEU A 55 9.93 5.37 -6.10
C LEU A 55 9.57 5.72 -7.55
N ARG A 56 10.47 6.33 -8.32
CA ARG A 56 10.26 6.60 -9.76
C ARG A 56 10.50 5.38 -10.62
N ARG A 57 11.37 4.47 -10.18
CA ARG A 57 11.72 3.24 -10.91
C ARG A 57 11.77 2.06 -9.94
N PRO A 58 10.63 1.72 -9.31
CA PRO A 58 10.59 0.71 -8.26
C PRO A 58 11.10 -0.65 -8.73
N SER A 59 10.86 -1.05 -9.99
CA SER A 59 11.37 -2.29 -10.56
C SER A 59 12.89 -2.36 -10.72
N GLN A 60 13.61 -1.24 -10.63
CA GLN A 60 15.08 -1.20 -10.67
C GLN A 60 15.72 -1.32 -9.30
N VAL A 61 14.94 -1.13 -8.23
CA VAL A 61 15.45 -1.12 -6.84
C VAL A 61 14.89 -2.29 -6.03
N PHE A 62 13.63 -2.67 -6.26
CA PHE A 62 13.02 -3.84 -5.66
C PHE A 62 13.34 -5.10 -6.48
N GLY A 63 14.01 -6.08 -5.86
CA GLY A 63 14.36 -7.37 -6.47
C GLY A 63 15.85 -7.63 -6.64
N GLN A 64 16.69 -6.64 -6.36
CA GLN A 64 18.13 -6.83 -6.20
C GLN A 64 18.37 -7.36 -4.79
N ALA A 65 18.28 -8.68 -4.63
CA ALA A 65 18.71 -9.36 -3.41
C ALA A 65 20.24 -9.45 -3.43
N ASP A 66 20.88 -9.00 -2.34
CA ASP A 66 22.24 -9.43 -1.97
C ASP A 66 22.18 -10.85 -1.38
#